data_AF-A0A9N9KHU3-F1
#
_entry.id   AF-A0A9N9KHU3-F1
#
_cell.length_a   1.000
_cell.length_b   1.000
_cell.length_c   1.000
_cell.angle_alpha   90.00
_cell.angle_beta   90.00
_cell.angle_gamma   90.00
#
_symmetry.space_group_name_H-M   'P 1'
#
loop_
_entity.id
_entity.type
_entity.pdbx_description
1 polymer ?
#
loop_
_entity_poly.entity_id
_entity_poly.type
_entity_poly.pdbx_seq_one_letter_code
_entity_poly.pdbx_strand_id
1 'polypeptide(L)'
;PELGEFIEGAANVANILSPIIPMLSIITNLINEIFTIYEKAQFNKKILGSIIDRIVAVEAIMNILKSRTKCDEKFQDLQYQKSFLRFQDSLEKIKVFAEEVTQLRGVGKILCATSIKKKFNELMEEYEACMKDLSFTMIIIFDEQRRTDNDILYSALAKMFKSMKTSFTENSQQINSLYQE
;
A
#
# COMPACT_ATOMS: atom_id res chain seq x y z
N PRO A 1 -30.89 -15.83 -16.61
CA PRO A 1 -29.62 -15.93 -15.86
C PRO A 1 -29.72 -16.98 -14.76
N GLU A 2 -29.13 -18.15 -15.02
CA GLU A 2 -29.11 -19.29 -14.11
C GLU A 2 -28.14 -19.05 -12.95
N LEU A 3 -28.35 -19.73 -11.83
CA LEU A 3 -27.51 -19.67 -10.62
C LEU A 3 -26.00 -19.87 -10.92
N GLY A 4 -25.68 -20.54 -12.03
CA GLY A 4 -24.32 -20.74 -12.55
C GLY A 4 -23.62 -19.46 -13.01
N GLU A 5 -24.31 -18.51 -13.64
CA GLU A 5 -23.73 -17.22 -14.08
C GLU A 5 -23.35 -16.33 -12.88
N PHE A 6 -24.06 -16.47 -11.76
CA PHE A 6 -23.76 -15.72 -10.53
C PHE A 6 -22.56 -16.33 -9.77
N ILE A 7 -22.41 -17.66 -9.81
CA ILE A 7 -21.27 -18.38 -9.20
C ILE A 7 -20.00 -18.17 -10.03
N GLU A 8 -20.09 -18.14 -11.36
CA GLU A 8 -18.95 -17.84 -12.26
C GLU A 8 -18.52 -16.37 -12.15
N GLY A 9 -19.47 -15.45 -12.00
CA GLY A 9 -19.21 -14.04 -11.69
C GLY A 9 -18.54 -13.83 -10.33
N ALA A 10 -18.94 -14.56 -9.28
CA ALA A 10 -18.31 -14.49 -7.95
C ALA A 10 -16.96 -15.20 -7.88
N ALA A 11 -16.77 -16.31 -8.62
CA ALA A 11 -15.52 -17.05 -8.70
C ALA A 11 -14.42 -16.28 -9.45
N ASN A 12 -14.76 -15.52 -10.50
CA ASN A 12 -13.81 -14.69 -11.23
C ASN A 12 -13.42 -13.39 -10.50
N VAL A 13 -14.27 -12.85 -9.62
CA VAL A 13 -13.94 -11.71 -8.76
C VAL A 13 -13.02 -12.13 -7.59
N ALA A 14 -13.06 -13.41 -7.20
CA ALA A 14 -12.25 -13.97 -6.13
C ALA A 14 -10.86 -14.48 -6.57
N ASN A 15 -10.65 -14.79 -7.85
CA ASN A 15 -9.43 -15.48 -8.32
C ASN A 15 -8.20 -14.60 -8.62
N ILE A 16 -8.28 -13.27 -8.48
CA ILE A 16 -7.13 -12.37 -8.69
C ILE A 16 -7.11 -11.24 -7.65
N LEU A 17 -7.43 -11.54 -6.39
CA LEU A 17 -6.98 -10.64 -5.32
C LEU A 17 -5.46 -10.72 -5.32
N SER A 18 -4.79 -9.72 -5.88
CA SER A 18 -3.33 -9.61 -5.91
C SER A 18 -2.74 -10.07 -4.55
N PRO A 19 -1.72 -10.96 -4.51
CA PRO A 19 -1.15 -11.51 -3.27
C PRO A 19 -0.77 -10.45 -2.23
N ILE A 20 -0.56 -9.22 -2.69
CA ILE A 20 -0.24 -8.06 -1.87
C ILE A 20 -1.43 -7.57 -1.03
N ILE A 21 -2.69 -7.75 -1.46
CA ILE A 21 -3.85 -7.29 -0.67
C ILE A 21 -3.94 -7.99 0.70
N PRO A 22 -3.83 -9.34 0.78
CA PRO A 22 -3.69 -10.03 2.06
C PRO A 22 -2.47 -9.56 2.88
N MET A 23 -1.29 -9.38 2.26
CA MET A 23 -0.08 -8.91 2.95
C MET A 23 -0.27 -7.54 3.58
N LEU A 24 -0.85 -6.58 2.84
CA LEU A 24 -1.16 -5.25 3.35
C LEU A 24 -2.12 -5.32 4.54
N SER A 25 -3.11 -6.22 4.51
CA SER A 25 -4.02 -6.41 5.62
C SER A 25 -3.33 -6.95 6.88
N ILE A 26 -2.39 -7.88 6.72
CA ILE A 26 -1.59 -8.42 7.84
C ILE A 26 -0.74 -7.31 8.45
N ILE A 27 -0.06 -6.52 7.62
CA ILE A 27 0.73 -5.37 8.06
C ILE A 27 -0.13 -4.36 8.83
N THR A 28 -1.31 -3.99 8.31
CA THR A 28 -2.23 -3.09 9.03
C THR A 28 -2.63 -3.66 10.39
N ASN A 29 -2.91 -4.96 10.48
CA ASN A 29 -3.24 -5.60 11.74
C ASN A 29 -2.07 -5.58 12.73
N LEU A 30 -0.85 -5.87 12.28
CA LEU A 30 0.35 -5.79 13.13
C LEU A 30 0.56 -4.38 13.70
N ILE A 31 0.39 -3.35 12.88
CA ILE A 31 0.48 -1.95 13.33
C ILE A 31 -0.54 -1.67 14.44
N ASN A 32 -1.80 -2.09 14.25
CA ASN A 32 -2.86 -1.92 15.23
C ASN A 32 -2.60 -2.70 16.53
N GLU A 33 -2.03 -3.90 16.44
CA GLU A 33 -1.64 -4.69 17.61
C GLU A 33 -0.52 -4.00 18.40
N ILE A 34 0.52 -3.48 17.72
CA ILE A 34 1.59 -2.70 18.36
C ILE A 34 1.02 -1.45 19.04
N PHE A 35 0.10 -0.75 18.39
CA PHE A 35 -0.60 0.39 18.98
C PHE A 35 -1.39 0.00 20.24
N THR A 36 -2.11 -1.13 20.18
CA THR A 36 -2.85 -1.67 21.33
C THR A 36 -1.92 -2.02 22.51
N ILE A 37 -0.75 -2.59 22.24
CA ILE A 37 0.27 -2.89 23.25
C ILE A 37 0.73 -1.58 23.92
N TYR A 38 1.00 -0.55 23.13
CA TYR A 38 1.39 0.77 23.64
C TYR A 38 0.30 1.39 24.52
N GLU A 39 -0.97 1.37 24.10
CA GLU A 39 -2.06 1.95 24.87
C GLU A 39 -2.20 1.30 26.25
N LYS A 40 -2.13 -0.04 26.29
CA LYS A 40 -2.26 -0.87 27.49
C LYS A 40 -1.01 -0.87 28.38
N ALA A 41 0.14 -0.41 27.88
CA ALA A 41 1.40 -0.43 28.61
C ALA A 41 1.34 0.44 29.88
N GLN A 42 1.65 -0.14 31.04
CA GLN A 42 1.78 0.64 32.29
C GLN A 42 3.20 1.19 32.49
N PHE A 43 4.19 0.53 31.92
CA PHE A 43 5.61 0.87 32.04
C PHE A 43 6.23 1.08 30.65
N ASN A 44 7.39 1.74 30.63
CA ASN A 44 8.22 1.90 29.43
C ASN A 44 7.51 2.56 28.23
N LYS A 45 6.42 3.31 28.47
CA LYS A 45 5.68 4.06 27.46
C LYS A 45 6.54 4.97 26.58
N LYS A 46 7.66 5.52 27.10
CA LYS A 46 8.57 6.35 26.29
C LYS A 46 9.27 5.55 25.19
N ILE A 47 9.69 4.32 25.46
CA ILE A 47 10.33 3.45 24.45
C ILE A 47 9.29 3.02 23.43
N LEU A 48 8.09 2.65 23.88
CA LEU A 48 7.00 2.27 22.97
C LEU A 48 6.49 3.45 22.15
N GLY A 49 6.42 4.65 22.74
CA GLY A 49 6.02 5.87 22.03
C GLY A 49 6.93 6.18 20.85
N SER A 50 8.25 6.03 21.00
CA SER A 50 9.16 6.24 19.85
C SER A 50 8.99 5.19 18.74
N ILE A 51 8.52 3.99 19.06
CA ILE A 51 8.14 2.96 18.07
C ILE A 51 6.86 3.40 17.35
N ILE A 52 5.83 3.84 18.10
CA ILE A 52 4.55 4.29 17.53
C ILE A 52 4.74 5.48 16.59
N ASP A 53 5.50 6.50 17.00
CA ASP A 53 5.77 7.68 16.18
C ASP A 53 6.36 7.32 14.81
N ARG A 54 7.16 6.25 14.74
CA ARG A 54 7.80 5.77 13.52
C ARG A 54 6.86 4.93 12.64
N ILE A 55 6.01 4.12 13.25
CA ILE A 55 5.13 3.17 12.53
C ILE A 55 3.88 3.84 11.97
N VAL A 56 3.28 4.79 12.72
CA VAL A 56 2.03 5.45 12.32
C VAL A 56 2.18 6.23 11.00
N ALA A 57 3.38 6.74 10.70
CA ALA A 57 3.67 7.42 9.44
C ALA A 57 3.45 6.53 8.19
N VAL A 58 3.44 5.20 8.35
CA VAL A 58 3.35 4.23 7.25
C VAL A 58 1.91 3.87 6.90
N GLU A 59 0.96 4.09 7.81
CA GLU A 59 -0.44 3.69 7.62
C GLU A 59 -1.09 4.40 6.41
N ALA A 60 -0.84 5.71 6.26
CA ALA A 60 -1.33 6.48 5.11
C ALA A 60 -0.83 5.91 3.78
N ILE A 61 0.41 5.44 3.76
CA ILE A 61 1.05 4.89 2.58
C ILE A 61 0.46 3.52 2.22
N MET A 62 0.20 2.66 3.22
CA MET A 62 -0.45 1.36 3.03
C MET A 62 -1.86 1.51 2.44
N ASN A 63 -2.62 2.52 2.88
CA ASN A 63 -3.95 2.79 2.34
C ASN A 63 -3.92 3.22 0.87
N ILE A 64 -2.95 4.05 0.49
CA ILE A 64 -2.73 4.43 -0.91
C ILE A 64 -2.45 3.17 -1.75
N LEU A 65 -1.57 2.28 -1.28
CA LEU A 65 -1.25 1.05 -2.01
C LEU A 65 -2.46 0.12 -2.16
N LYS A 66 -3.22 -0.11 -1.09
CA LYS A 66 -4.39 -0.98 -1.10
C LYS A 66 -5.48 -0.53 -2.08
N SER A 67 -5.61 0.79 -2.28
CA SER A 67 -6.54 1.34 -3.29
C SER A 67 -6.04 1.13 -4.73
N ARG A 68 -4.73 1.05 -4.93
CA ARG A 68 -4.08 0.92 -6.25
C ARG A 68 -3.82 -0.53 -6.67
N THR A 69 -3.73 -1.47 -5.72
CA THR A 69 -3.51 -2.90 -5.96
C THR A 69 -4.60 -3.61 -6.75
N LYS A 70 -5.76 -2.97 -6.96
CA LYS A 70 -6.85 -3.52 -7.77
C LYS A 70 -6.64 -3.37 -9.29
N CYS A 71 -5.62 -2.62 -9.72
CA CYS A 71 -5.48 -2.19 -11.11
C CYS A 71 -4.15 -2.56 -11.79
N ASP A 72 -3.19 -3.23 -11.12
CA ASP A 72 -1.84 -3.39 -11.68
C ASP A 72 -1.28 -4.81 -11.52
N GLU A 73 -0.86 -5.41 -12.64
CA GLU A 73 -0.21 -6.72 -12.73
C GLU A 73 1.17 -6.74 -12.05
N LYS A 74 1.81 -5.57 -11.85
CA LYS A 74 3.14 -5.45 -11.24
C LYS A 74 3.18 -5.79 -9.76
N PHE A 75 2.03 -5.84 -9.08
CA PHE A 75 1.95 -6.40 -7.73
C PHE A 75 2.22 -7.94 -7.70
N GLN A 76 2.40 -8.57 -8.87
CA GLN A 76 2.92 -9.92 -9.02
C GLN A 76 4.46 -9.97 -9.07
N ASP A 77 5.16 -8.83 -9.09
CA ASP A 77 6.63 -8.81 -9.05
C ASP A 77 7.13 -9.35 -7.71
N LEU A 78 7.94 -10.40 -7.80
CA LEU A 78 8.47 -11.13 -6.66
C LEU A 78 9.36 -10.25 -5.76
N GLN A 79 10.07 -9.26 -6.31
CA GLN A 79 10.89 -8.34 -5.53
C GLN A 79 10.01 -7.41 -4.69
N TYR A 80 8.87 -6.95 -5.23
CA TYR A 80 7.93 -6.15 -4.46
C TYR A 80 7.30 -6.97 -3.33
N GLN A 81 6.83 -8.18 -3.62
CA GLN A 81 6.30 -9.08 -2.59
C GLN A 81 7.33 -9.36 -1.49
N LYS A 82 8.60 -9.57 -1.86
CA LYS A 82 9.69 -9.79 -0.91
C LYS A 82 9.92 -8.57 0.00
N SER A 83 9.83 -7.34 -0.53
CA SER A 83 9.94 -6.13 0.28
C SER A 83 8.81 -6.02 1.31
N PHE A 84 7.57 -6.35 0.93
CA PHE A 84 6.44 -6.39 1.88
C PHE A 84 6.61 -7.48 2.94
N LEU A 85 7.08 -8.68 2.57
CA LEU A 85 7.33 -9.76 3.52
C LEU A 85 8.42 -9.40 4.54
N ARG A 86 9.52 -8.77 4.10
CA ARG A 86 10.56 -8.29 5.01
C ARG A 86 10.04 -7.21 5.96
N PHE A 87 9.19 -6.32 5.46
CA PHE A 87 8.55 -5.31 6.30
C PHE A 87 7.61 -5.95 7.33
N GLN A 88 6.81 -6.95 6.94
CA GLN A 88 5.97 -7.71 7.85
C GLN A 88 6.80 -8.39 8.96
N ASP A 89 7.87 -9.10 8.60
CA ASP A 89 8.76 -9.77 9.55
C ASP A 89 9.39 -8.78 10.55
N SER A 90 9.81 -7.61 10.07
CA SER A 90 10.31 -6.52 10.92
C SER A 90 9.26 -6.06 11.95
N LEU A 91 8.00 -5.88 11.52
CA LEU A 91 6.90 -5.50 12.42
C LEU A 91 6.57 -6.60 13.44
N GLU A 92 6.62 -7.87 13.06
CA GLU A 92 6.42 -9.00 13.98
C GLU A 92 7.48 -9.00 15.10
N LYS A 93 8.77 -8.81 14.75
CA LYS A 93 9.84 -8.70 15.73
C LYS A 93 9.68 -7.49 16.66
N ILE A 94 9.25 -6.36 16.11
CA ILE A 94 8.95 -5.14 16.90
C ILE A 94 7.80 -5.40 17.87
N LYS A 95 6.74 -6.07 17.43
CA LYS A 95 5.61 -6.43 18.29
C LYS A 95 6.07 -7.28 19.47
N VAL A 96 6.84 -8.35 19.22
CA VAL A 96 7.38 -9.21 20.28
C VAL A 96 8.24 -8.39 21.26
N PHE A 97 9.11 -7.53 20.76
CA PHE A 97 9.90 -6.63 21.60
C PHE A 97 9.03 -5.68 22.43
N ALA A 98 7.98 -5.11 21.84
CA ALA A 98 7.05 -4.25 22.54
C ALA A 98 6.39 -4.98 23.71
N GLU A 99 5.90 -6.21 23.49
CA GLU A 99 5.33 -7.07 24.53
C GLU A 99 6.34 -7.33 25.65
N GLU A 100 7.56 -7.75 25.33
CA GLU A 100 8.63 -7.98 26.31
C GLU A 100 8.92 -6.73 27.15
N VAL A 101 9.07 -5.57 26.50
CA VAL A 101 9.41 -4.32 27.17
C VAL A 101 8.29 -3.82 28.08
N THR A 102 7.02 -4.07 27.77
CA THR A 102 5.93 -3.71 28.71
C THR A 102 6.02 -4.45 30.04
N GLN A 103 6.61 -5.66 30.06
CA GLN A 103 6.71 -6.50 31.24
C GLN A 103 7.91 -6.14 32.14
N LEU A 104 8.89 -5.40 31.61
CA LEU A 104 10.13 -5.06 32.32
C LEU A 104 9.92 -3.96 33.36
N ARG A 105 10.13 -4.31 34.64
CA ARG A 105 9.92 -3.44 35.81
C ARG A 105 11.05 -3.60 36.83
N GLY A 106 11.19 -2.62 37.71
CA GLY A 106 12.11 -2.67 38.85
C GLY A 106 13.57 -2.95 38.46
N VAL A 107 14.23 -3.85 39.20
CA VAL A 107 15.66 -4.20 39.01
C VAL A 107 15.92 -4.85 37.65
N GLY A 108 14.97 -5.61 37.11
CA GLY A 108 15.10 -6.23 35.79
C GLY A 108 15.30 -5.23 34.65
N LYS A 109 14.68 -4.04 34.75
CA LYS A 109 14.89 -2.95 33.78
C LYS A 109 16.31 -2.40 33.80
N ILE A 110 16.92 -2.30 34.99
CA ILE A 110 18.27 -1.74 35.16
C ILE A 110 19.32 -2.73 34.64
N LEU A 111 19.19 -4.01 35.00
CA LEU A 111 20.11 -5.06 34.58
C LEU A 111 20.05 -5.31 33.06
N CYS A 112 18.88 -5.16 32.45
CA CYS A 112 18.68 -5.36 31.01
C CYS A 112 18.82 -4.07 30.19
N ALA A 113 19.16 -2.91 30.76
CA ALA A 113 19.13 -1.63 30.05
C ALA A 113 19.99 -1.64 28.76
N THR A 114 21.18 -2.22 28.83
CA THR A 114 22.10 -2.32 27.69
C THR A 114 21.57 -3.27 26.60
N SER A 115 20.99 -4.41 26.99
CA SER A 115 20.43 -5.37 26.02
C SER A 115 19.17 -4.84 25.36
N ILE A 116 18.29 -4.16 26.11
CA ILE A 116 17.11 -3.47 25.58
C ILE A 116 17.53 -2.42 24.55
N LYS A 117 18.52 -1.57 24.88
CA LYS A 117 19.02 -0.54 23.95
C LYS A 117 19.56 -1.16 22.66
N LYS A 118 20.35 -2.23 22.78
CA LYS A 118 20.92 -2.94 21.63
C LYS A 118 19.81 -3.51 20.74
N LYS A 119 18.89 -4.29 21.32
CA LYS A 119 17.76 -4.90 20.58
C LYS A 119 16.87 -3.84 19.94
N PHE A 120 16.58 -2.74 20.64
CA PHE A 120 15.84 -1.61 20.08
C PHE A 120 16.53 -1.06 18.83
N ASN A 121 17.83 -0.77 18.90
CA ASN A 121 18.57 -0.21 17.77
C ASN A 121 18.59 -1.18 16.58
N GLU A 122 18.86 -2.46 16.81
CA GLU A 122 18.86 -3.49 15.75
C GLU A 122 17.51 -3.58 15.03
N LEU A 123 16.41 -3.59 15.79
CA LEU A 123 15.06 -3.62 15.23
C LEU A 123 14.72 -2.35 14.44
N MET A 124 15.15 -1.18 14.93
CA MET A 124 14.89 0.08 14.24
C MET A 124 15.73 0.21 12.96
N GLU A 125 16.98 -0.27 12.96
CA GLU A 125 17.82 -0.33 11.76
C GLU A 125 17.21 -1.25 10.69
N GLU A 126 16.74 -2.43 11.10
CA GLU A 126 16.05 -3.37 10.21
C GLU A 126 14.76 -2.77 9.63
N TYR A 127 13.94 -2.12 10.47
CA TYR A 127 12.73 -1.43 10.06
C TYR A 127 13.02 -0.30 9.05
N GLU A 128 14.02 0.54 9.33
CA GLU A 128 14.42 1.64 8.44
C GLU A 128 14.94 1.13 7.10
N ALA A 129 15.68 0.01 7.09
CA ALA A 129 16.11 -0.63 5.84
C ALA A 129 14.90 -1.13 5.03
N CYS A 130 13.94 -1.78 5.67
CA CYS A 130 12.70 -2.22 5.00
C CYS A 130 11.91 -1.03 4.43
N MET A 131 11.82 0.08 5.17
CA MET A 131 11.15 1.29 4.71
C MET A 131 11.83 1.94 3.52
N LYS A 132 13.16 1.91 3.43
CA LYS A 132 13.90 2.39 2.25
C LYS A 132 13.61 1.54 1.02
N ASP A 133 13.67 0.23 1.16
CA ASP A 133 13.36 -0.72 0.06
C ASP A 133 11.93 -0.54 -0.45
N LEU A 134 11.00 -0.31 0.49
CA LEU A 134 9.60 -0.09 0.20
C LEU A 134 9.35 1.30 -0.45
N SER A 135 10.03 2.35 0.01
CA SER A 135 9.96 3.68 -0.61
C SER A 135 10.47 3.66 -2.05
N PHE A 136 11.58 2.97 -2.30
CA PHE A 136 12.12 2.79 -3.65
C PHE A 136 11.13 2.05 -4.56
N THR A 137 10.56 0.95 -4.05
CA THR A 137 9.49 0.19 -4.71
C THR A 137 8.30 1.09 -5.09
N MET A 138 7.85 1.94 -4.17
CA MET A 138 6.72 2.84 -4.43
C MET A 138 7.02 3.93 -5.46
N ILE A 139 8.23 4.49 -5.45
CA ILE A 139 8.64 5.50 -6.44
C ILE A 139 8.53 4.92 -7.85
N ILE A 140 8.97 3.68 -8.04
CA ILE A 140 8.88 2.99 -9.34
C ILE A 140 7.41 2.82 -9.75
N ILE A 141 6.56 2.30 -8.85
CA ILE A 141 5.12 2.12 -9.10
C ILE A 141 4.45 3.45 -9.49
N PHE A 142 4.75 4.54 -8.78
CA PHE A 142 4.16 5.84 -9.06
C PHE A 142 4.65 6.47 -10.37
N ASP A 143 5.93 6.30 -10.73
CA ASP A 143 6.45 6.81 -12.01
C ASP A 143 5.79 6.12 -13.19
N GLU A 144 5.58 4.81 -13.09
CA GLU A 144 4.93 4.02 -14.13
C GLU A 144 3.44 4.34 -14.25
N GLN A 145 2.73 4.46 -13.13
CA GLN A 145 1.33 4.90 -13.15
C GLN A 145 1.18 6.26 -13.84
N ARG A 146 2.10 7.20 -13.59
CA ARG A 146 2.09 8.50 -14.26
C ARG A 146 2.23 8.38 -15.78
N ARG A 147 2.99 7.38 -16.27
CA ARG A 147 3.09 7.10 -17.71
C ARG A 147 1.77 6.57 -18.26
N THR A 148 1.17 5.60 -17.57
CA THR A 148 -0.16 5.06 -17.95
C THR A 148 -1.24 6.14 -17.96
N ASP A 149 -1.28 7.01 -16.95
CA ASP A 149 -2.22 8.13 -16.87
C ASP A 149 -2.06 9.07 -18.07
N ASN A 150 -0.82 9.38 -18.45
CA ASN A 150 -0.53 10.20 -19.62
C ASN A 150 -1.00 9.52 -20.91
N ASP A 151 -0.75 8.22 -21.09
CA ASP A 151 -1.18 7.48 -22.29
C ASP A 151 -2.71 7.46 -22.42
N ILE A 152 -3.42 7.23 -21.31
CA ILE A 152 -4.88 7.28 -21.26
C ILE A 152 -5.38 8.68 -21.63
N LEU A 153 -4.76 9.73 -21.07
CA LEU A 153 -5.11 11.11 -21.39
C LEU A 153 -4.91 11.42 -22.88
N TYR A 154 -3.77 11.04 -23.45
CA TYR A 154 -3.50 11.23 -24.89
C TYR A 154 -4.53 10.51 -25.76
N SER A 155 -4.84 9.26 -25.43
CA SER A 155 -5.86 8.46 -26.13
C SER A 155 -7.25 9.10 -26.05
N ALA A 156 -7.64 9.58 -24.86
CA ALA A 156 -8.90 10.27 -24.65
C ALA A 156 -8.98 11.58 -25.47
N LEU A 157 -7.94 12.40 -25.43
CA LEU A 157 -7.86 13.64 -26.21
C LEU A 157 -7.94 13.37 -27.72
N ALA A 158 -7.22 12.36 -28.22
CA ALA A 158 -7.28 11.98 -29.63
C ALA A 158 -8.69 11.58 -30.08
N LYS A 159 -9.42 10.82 -29.24
CA LYS A 159 -10.83 10.48 -29.49
C LYS A 159 -11.72 11.72 -29.52
N MET A 160 -11.55 12.66 -28.58
CA MET A 160 -12.31 13.91 -28.53
C MET A 160 -12.05 14.78 -29.78
N PHE A 161 -10.81 14.88 -30.23
CA PHE A 161 -10.48 15.61 -31.47
C PHE A 161 -11.11 14.95 -32.70
N LYS A 162 -11.08 13.62 -32.78
CA LYS A 162 -11.71 12.88 -33.87
C LYS A 162 -13.22 13.11 -33.91
N SER A 163 -13.92 13.00 -32.77
CA SER A 163 -15.36 13.22 -32.70
C SER A 163 -15.72 14.65 -33.09
N MET A 164 -14.96 15.63 -32.62
CA MET A 164 -15.14 17.04 -32.97
C MET A 164 -15.01 17.27 -34.49
N LYS A 165 -13.97 16.71 -35.12
CA LYS A 165 -13.76 16.83 -36.57
C LYS A 165 -14.89 16.20 -37.38
N THR A 166 -15.39 15.04 -36.96
CA THR A 166 -16.55 14.38 -37.59
C THR A 166 -17.78 15.28 -37.53
N SER A 167 -18.13 15.83 -36.36
CA SER A 167 -19.29 16.73 -36.22
C SER A 167 -19.19 18.00 -37.09
N PHE A 168 -18.00 18.60 -37.21
CA PHE A 168 -17.80 19.75 -38.11
C PHE A 168 -17.99 19.40 -39.58
N THR A 169 -17.55 18.20 -39.98
CA THR A 169 -17.67 17.74 -41.37
C THR A 169 -19.13 17.45 -41.72
N GLU A 170 -19.86 16.77 -40.82
CA GLU A 170 -21.29 16.48 -40.95
C GLU A 170 -22.13 17.76 -41.06
N ASN A 171 -21.88 18.74 -40.20
CA ASN A 171 -22.57 20.03 -40.24
C ASN A 171 -22.29 20.78 -41.56
N SER A 172 -21.05 20.74 -42.05
CA SER A 172 -20.68 21.41 -43.30
C SER A 172 -21.35 20.76 -44.52
N GLN A 173 -21.51 19.43 -44.52
CA GLN A 173 -22.25 18.70 -45.56
C GLN A 173 -23.74 19.05 -45.56
N GLN A 174 -24.37 19.12 -44.38
CA GLN A 174 -25.77 19.53 -44.24
C GLN A 174 -26.03 20.95 -44.74
N ILE A 175 -25.14 21.89 -44.40
CA ILE A 175 -25.25 23.27 -44.88
C ILE A 175 -25.12 23.32 -46.41
N ASN A 176 -24.14 22.64 -47.00
CA ASN A 176 -23.97 22.64 -48.45
C ASN A 176 -25.15 22.01 -49.21
N SER A 177 -25.81 21.00 -48.65
CA SER A 177 -27.02 20.43 -49.27
C SER A 177 -28.22 21.39 -49.27
N LEU A 178 -28.33 22.26 -48.27
CA LEU A 178 -29.42 23.26 -48.19
C LEU A 178 -29.29 24.40 -49.21
N TYR A 179 -28.09 24.63 -49.76
CA TYR A 179 -27.82 25.65 -50.78
C TYR A 179 -27.83 25.09 -52.22
N GLN A 180 -28.04 23.78 -52.39
CA GLN A 180 -28.11 23.10 -53.70
C GLN A 180 -29.55 22.76 -54.12
N GLU A 181 -30.55 23.07 -53.28
CA GLU A 181 -31.99 23.13 -53.62
C GLU A 181 -32.42 24.56 -53.98
#